data_AF-A0A2N6IEM0-F1
#
_entry.id   AF-A0A2N6IEM0-F1
#
_cell.length_a   1.000
_cell.length_b   1.000
_cell.length_c   1.000
_cell.angle_alpha   90.00
_cell.angle_beta   90.00
_cell.angle_gamma   90.00
#
_symmetry.space_group_name_H-M   'P 1'
#
loop_
_entity.id
_entity.type
_entity.pdbx_description
1 polymer ?
#
loop_
_entity_poly.entity_id
_entity_poly.type
_entity_poly.pdbx_seq_one_letter_code
_entity_poly.pdbx_strand_id
1 'polypeptide(L)'
;MKWLVLPVLTLLAACSGTRALQASKNVPYATLEQTVQTGSSTREQVRAALGESTSIRFDSGNEVWMYTYPAAAGARGEYVILFDGDGVVKKVRSGEVYRVQK
;
A
#
# COMPACT_ATOMS: atom_id res chain seq x y z
N MET A 1 6.86 -37.74 29.83
CA MET A 1 7.92 -36.83 29.35
C MET A 1 7.97 -36.77 27.82
N LYS A 2 6.93 -36.30 27.13
CA LYS A 2 6.93 -36.24 25.65
C LYS A 2 5.88 -35.32 25.01
N TRP A 3 5.31 -34.34 25.72
CA TRP A 3 4.20 -33.50 25.23
C TRP A 3 4.45 -31.99 25.28
N LEU A 4 5.69 -31.54 25.49
CA LEU A 4 6.04 -30.11 25.58
C LEU A 4 6.84 -29.57 24.38
N VAL A 5 6.71 -30.19 23.20
CA VAL A 5 7.48 -29.77 22.00
C VAL A 5 6.63 -29.10 20.93
N LEU A 6 5.29 -29.01 21.12
CA LEU A 6 4.38 -28.55 20.08
C LEU A 6 4.15 -27.02 19.95
N PRO A 7 4.36 -26.13 20.94
CA PRO A 7 3.94 -24.73 20.77
C PRO A 7 4.98 -23.84 20.06
N VAL A 8 6.20 -24.33 19.79
CA VAL A 8 7.30 -23.49 19.28
C VAL A 8 7.26 -23.30 17.75
N LEU A 9 6.58 -24.18 17.00
CA LEU A 9 6.59 -24.17 15.54
C LEU A 9 5.61 -23.20 14.86
N THR A 10 4.71 -22.55 15.61
CA THR A 10 3.71 -21.61 15.03
C THR A 10 4.18 -20.17 14.95
N LEU A 11 5.34 -19.84 15.52
CA LEU A 11 5.83 -18.44 15.62
C LEU A 11 6.51 -17.91 14.34
N LEU A 12 6.89 -18.76 13.38
CA LEU A 12 7.63 -18.32 12.18
C LEU A 12 6.74 -17.86 10.99
N ALA A 13 5.41 -17.95 11.08
CA ALA A 13 4.53 -17.63 9.95
C ALA A 13 4.09 -16.14 9.86
N ALA A 14 4.56 -15.26 10.74
CA ALA A 14 4.01 -13.91 10.88
C ALA A 14 4.66 -12.81 10.02
N CYS A 15 5.75 -13.08 9.30
CA CYS A 15 6.36 -12.11 8.39
C CYS A 15 5.61 -12.09 7.05
N SER A 16 4.37 -11.59 7.04
CA SER A 16 3.54 -11.52 5.84
C SER A 16 3.43 -10.07 5.37
N GLY A 17 4.20 -9.74 4.33
CA GLY A 17 4.17 -8.43 3.64
C GLY A 17 2.79 -8.05 3.06
N THR A 18 1.80 -8.94 3.15
CA THR A 18 0.43 -8.74 2.66
C THR A 18 -0.43 -7.86 3.57
N ARG A 19 -0.01 -7.59 4.82
CA ARG A 19 -0.81 -6.78 5.77
C ARG A 19 -1.12 -5.39 5.24
N ALA A 20 -0.15 -4.74 4.62
CA ALA A 20 -0.32 -3.41 4.06
C ALA A 20 -1.39 -3.41 2.96
N LEU A 21 -1.39 -4.42 2.08
CA LEU A 21 -2.39 -4.55 1.00
C LEU A 21 -3.80 -4.78 1.52
N GLN A 22 -3.94 -5.47 2.65
CA GLN A 22 -5.25 -5.72 3.26
C GLN A 22 -5.78 -4.49 4.01
N ALA A 23 -4.90 -3.69 4.61
CA ALA A 23 -5.25 -2.49 5.34
C ALA A 23 -5.48 -1.26 4.43
N SER A 24 -4.88 -1.25 3.24
CA SER A 24 -4.98 -0.13 2.30
C SER A 24 -6.39 0.08 1.77
N LYS A 25 -6.82 1.34 1.74
CA LYS A 25 -8.11 1.77 1.24
C LYS A 25 -8.28 1.39 -0.24
N ASN A 26 -9.47 0.87 -0.57
CA ASN A 26 -9.83 0.55 -1.94
C ASN A 26 -10.44 1.76 -2.65
N VAL A 27 -9.89 2.12 -3.81
CA VAL A 27 -10.30 3.28 -4.61
C VAL A 27 -10.35 2.87 -6.09
N PRO A 28 -11.33 3.34 -6.89
CA PRO A 28 -11.33 3.10 -8.33
C PRO A 28 -10.05 3.62 -9.01
N TYR A 29 -9.50 2.85 -9.94
CA TYR A 29 -8.24 3.21 -10.61
C TYR A 29 -8.31 4.58 -11.32
N ALA A 30 -9.41 4.87 -12.00
CA ALA A 30 -9.62 6.16 -12.66
C ALA A 30 -9.57 7.34 -11.67
N THR A 31 -10.13 7.18 -10.48
CA THR A 31 -10.09 8.23 -9.43
C THR A 31 -8.66 8.45 -8.93
N LEU A 32 -7.86 7.38 -8.82
CA LEU A 32 -6.45 7.47 -8.46
C LEU A 32 -5.66 8.27 -9.50
N GLU A 33 -5.79 7.91 -10.79
CA GLU A 33 -5.07 8.60 -11.87
C GLU A 33 -5.49 10.06 -12.05
N GLN A 34 -6.77 10.38 -11.84
CA GLN A 34 -7.26 11.74 -11.95
C GLN A 34 -6.76 12.64 -10.81
N THR A 35 -6.56 12.06 -9.62
CA THR A 35 -6.21 12.82 -8.41
C THR A 35 -4.70 12.99 -8.24
N VAL A 36 -3.92 12.00 -8.68
CA VAL A 36 -2.48 11.92 -8.38
C VAL A 36 -1.65 12.25 -9.61
N GLN A 37 -1.12 13.47 -9.63
CA GLN A 37 -0.24 13.98 -10.68
C GLN A 37 1.17 14.18 -10.11
N THR A 38 2.15 13.54 -10.75
CA THR A 38 3.55 13.64 -10.33
C THR A 38 4.06 15.07 -10.54
N GLY A 39 4.69 15.64 -9.52
CA GLY A 39 5.23 16.99 -9.51
C GLY A 39 4.21 18.10 -9.24
N SER A 40 2.94 17.78 -9.00
CA SER A 40 1.89 18.81 -8.78
C SER A 40 0.92 18.48 -7.67
N SER A 41 0.48 17.23 -7.55
CA SER A 41 -0.40 16.83 -6.45
C SER A 41 0.36 16.89 -5.13
N THR A 42 -0.30 17.40 -4.09
CA THR A 42 0.24 17.39 -2.72
C THR A 42 -0.40 16.29 -1.88
N ARG A 43 0.28 15.87 -0.83
CA ARG A 43 -0.24 14.91 0.15
C ARG A 43 -1.58 15.36 0.73
N GLU A 44 -1.77 16.66 0.98
CA GLU A 44 -3.01 17.20 1.53
C GLU A 44 -4.15 17.13 0.51
N GLN A 45 -3.87 17.40 -0.77
CA GLN A 45 -4.86 17.22 -1.84
C GLN A 45 -5.24 15.76 -2.01
N VAL A 46 -4.26 14.86 -2.01
CA VAL A 46 -4.49 13.41 -2.08
C VAL A 46 -5.30 12.95 -0.86
N ARG A 47 -4.98 13.40 0.35
CA ARG A 47 -5.75 13.12 1.58
C ARG A 47 -7.19 13.60 1.47
N ALA A 48 -7.39 14.83 0.99
CA ALA A 48 -8.72 15.42 0.89
C ALA A 48 -9.61 14.67 -0.12
N ALA A 49 -9.04 14.26 -1.25
CA ALA A 49 -9.77 13.60 -2.32
C ALA A 49 -9.96 12.09 -2.08
N LEU A 50 -8.93 11.41 -1.57
CA LEU A 50 -8.90 9.95 -1.45
C LEU A 50 -9.07 9.44 -0.02
N GLY A 51 -8.98 10.31 0.98
CA GLY A 51 -8.90 9.95 2.40
C GLY A 51 -7.51 9.43 2.80
N GLU A 52 -7.35 9.09 4.07
CA GLU A 52 -6.14 8.42 4.53
C GLU A 52 -6.14 6.93 4.17
N SER A 53 -4.95 6.37 3.99
CA SER A 53 -4.70 4.96 3.73
C SER A 53 -3.39 4.55 4.41
N THR A 54 -2.98 3.29 4.25
CA THR A 54 -1.69 2.80 4.74
C THR A 54 -0.57 3.73 4.29
N SER A 55 0.19 4.26 5.25
CA SER A 55 1.31 5.15 5.01
C SER A 55 2.53 4.75 5.82
N ILE A 56 3.71 5.08 5.28
CA ILE A 56 5.00 4.96 5.94
C ILE A 56 5.71 6.30 5.77
N ARG A 57 6.15 6.89 6.88
CA ARG A 57 6.91 8.14 6.89
C ARG A 57 8.36 7.82 7.23
N PHE A 58 9.28 8.36 6.44
CA PHE A 58 10.72 8.18 6.61
C PHE A 58 11.32 9.39 7.32
N ASP A 59 12.43 9.18 8.03
CA ASP A 59 13.16 10.26 8.72
C ASP A 59 13.71 11.32 7.75
N SER A 60 13.87 10.96 6.48
CA SER A 60 14.24 11.89 5.40
C SER A 60 13.13 12.89 5.04
N GLY A 61 11.94 12.77 5.63
CA GLY A 61 10.76 13.57 5.32
C GLY A 61 9.89 12.99 4.21
N ASN A 62 10.42 12.06 3.41
CA ASN A 62 9.63 11.35 2.40
C ASN A 62 8.51 10.53 3.04
N GLU A 63 7.41 10.35 2.30
CA GLU A 63 6.26 9.59 2.77
C GLU A 63 5.74 8.69 1.65
N VAL A 64 5.47 7.43 1.95
CA VAL A 64 4.90 6.47 1.00
C VAL A 64 3.49 6.13 1.42
N TRP A 65 2.54 6.33 0.52
CA TRP A 65 1.14 5.96 0.71
C TRP A 65 0.77 4.85 -0.25
N MET A 66 -0.07 3.93 0.19
CA MET A 66 -0.56 2.83 -0.64
C MET A 66 -2.06 2.73 -0.61
N TYR A 67 -2.65 2.68 -1.80
CA TYR A 67 -4.06 2.36 -2.05
C TYR A 67 -4.16 1.03 -2.79
N THR A 68 -5.33 0.43 -2.75
CA THR A 68 -5.67 -0.70 -3.62
C THR A 68 -6.78 -0.30 -4.58
N TYR A 69 -6.89 -1.01 -5.69
CA TYR A 69 -7.99 -0.85 -6.64
C TYR A 69 -8.46 -2.21 -7.15
N PRO A 70 -9.74 -2.35 -7.54
CA PRO A 70 -10.22 -3.54 -8.23
C PRO A 70 -9.55 -3.64 -9.60
N ALA A 71 -8.86 -4.74 -9.86
CA ALA A 71 -8.23 -5.04 -11.16
C ALA A 71 -9.07 -6.07 -11.93
N ALA A 72 -8.62 -6.44 -13.14
CA ALA A 72 -9.31 -7.41 -13.98
C ALA A 72 -9.46 -8.78 -13.29
N ALA A 73 -10.47 -9.55 -13.69
CA ALA A 73 -10.69 -10.93 -13.22
C ALA A 73 -10.76 -11.10 -11.68
N GLY A 74 -11.20 -10.07 -10.94
CA GLY A 74 -11.28 -10.11 -9.48
C GLY A 74 -9.91 -10.06 -8.78
N ALA A 75 -8.86 -9.67 -9.51
CA ALA A 75 -7.57 -9.34 -8.92
C ALA A 75 -7.64 -8.00 -8.17
N ARG A 76 -6.62 -7.75 -7.34
CA ARG A 76 -6.41 -6.45 -6.69
C ARG A 76 -5.13 -5.84 -7.25
N GLY A 77 -5.22 -4.58 -7.63
CA GLY A 77 -4.06 -3.76 -7.92
C GLY A 77 -3.62 -2.96 -6.70
N GLU A 78 -2.36 -2.56 -6.71
CA GLU A 78 -1.75 -1.64 -5.76
C GLU A 78 -1.40 -0.33 -6.46
N TYR A 79 -1.59 0.79 -5.76
CA TYR A 79 -1.22 2.12 -6.22
C TYR A 79 -0.41 2.79 -5.12
N VAL A 80 0.89 2.94 -5.37
CA VAL A 80 1.87 3.43 -4.41
C VAL A 80 2.32 4.83 -4.82
N ILE A 81 2.20 5.76 -3.90
CA ILE A 81 2.56 7.17 -4.07
C ILE A 81 3.75 7.45 -3.17
N LEU A 82 4.81 8.01 -3.73
CA LEU A 82 5.93 8.57 -3.00
C LEU A 82 5.79 10.09 -2.98
N PHE A 83 5.66 10.66 -1.80
CA PHE A 83 5.82 12.08 -1.53
C PHE A 83 7.26 12.38 -1.12
N ASP A 84 7.77 13.53 -1.55
CA ASP A 84 9.03 14.06 -1.03
C ASP A 84 8.85 14.79 0.31
N GLY A 85 9.94 15.38 0.83
CA GLY A 85 9.94 16.13 2.09
C GLY A 85 9.04 17.36 2.10
N ASP A 86 8.69 17.90 0.93
CA ASP A 86 7.77 19.03 0.78
C ASP A 86 6.31 18.57 0.68
N GLY A 87 6.08 17.25 0.67
CA GLY A 87 4.74 16.66 0.56
C GLY A 87 4.21 16.63 -0.87
N VAL A 88 5.05 16.81 -1.89
CA VAL A 88 4.66 16.76 -3.30
C VAL A 88 4.86 15.35 -3.84
N VAL A 89 3.95 14.89 -4.71
CA VAL A 89 4.08 13.59 -5.35
C VAL A 89 5.34 13.57 -6.21
N LYS A 90 6.33 12.80 -5.79
CA LYS A 90 7.60 12.60 -6.50
C LYS A 90 7.54 11.42 -7.47
N LYS A 91 6.79 10.38 -7.12
CA LYS A 91 6.67 9.18 -7.96
C LYS A 91 5.36 8.43 -7.68
N VAL A 92 4.84 7.81 -8.72
CA VAL A 92 3.74 6.85 -8.64
C VAL A 92 4.20 5.51 -9.20
N ARG A 93 3.76 4.42 -8.58
CA ARG A 93 3.80 3.07 -9.14
C ARG A 93 2.41 2.46 -9.03
N SER A 94 1.91 1.88 -10.12
CA SER A 94 0.75 1.00 -10.09
C SER A 94 1.10 -0.39 -10.65
N GLY A 95 0.34 -1.40 -10.26
CA GLY A 95 0.51 -2.76 -10.75
C GLY A 95 -0.46 -3.74 -10.10
N GLU A 96 -0.60 -4.92 -10.69
CA GLU A 96 -1.33 -6.01 -10.05
C GLU A 96 -0.52 -6.60 -8.90
N VAL A 97 -1.19 -6.95 -7.80
CA VAL A 97 -0.55 -7.68 -6.70
C VAL A 97 -0.15 -9.06 -7.20
N TYR A 98 1.15 -9.34 -7.21
CA TYR A 98 1.69 -10.63 -7.64
C TYR A 98 1.05 -11.77 -6.84
N ARG A 99 0.27 -12.63 -7.50
CA ARG A 99 -0.21 -13.89 -6.93
C ARG A 99 0.76 -14.99 -7.32
N VAL A 100 1.49 -15.55 -6.36
CA VAL A 100 2.15 -16.85 -6.54
C VAL A 100 1.00 -17.85 -6.72
N GLN A 101 0.88 -18.44 -7.92
CA GLN A 101 -0.02 -19.57 -8.15
C GLN A 101 0.39 -20.67 -7.17
N LYS A 102 -0.54 -21.10 -6.32
CA LYS A 102 -0.30 -22.10 -5.28
C LYS A 102 -0.43 -23.51 -5.84
#